data_AF-V9W3F7-F1
#
_entry.id   AF-V9W3F7-F1
#
_cell.length_a   1.000
_cell.length_b   1.000
_cell.length_c   1.000
_cell.angle_alpha   90.00
_cell.angle_beta   90.00
_cell.angle_gamma   90.00
#
_symmetry.space_group_name_H-M   'P 1'
#
loop_
_entity.id
_entity.type
_entity.pdbx_description
1 polymer ?
#
loop_
_entity_poly.entity_id
_entity_poly.type
_entity_poly.pdbx_seq_one_letter_code
_entity_poly.pdbx_strand_id
1 'polypeptide(L)'
;MWLTGLLLLQVVEKPSRIRKRPWLFRSSQRLFRKRTPANGLTEALIKQTFRNQRERLSYVQFIMISSIGAGLAPETIRIIVWVAIACLLTLWVKMNVKEGLQAPFLRLFFLEDWDKIQAVRKSVFWISSVLFAPISLAAEVASFGWAGIVLGPLAGAAAAFIASQLFTTW
;
A
#
# COMPACT_ATOMS: atom_id res chain seq x y z
N MET A 1 -41.57 -0.01 -12.42
CA MET A 1 -40.76 0.45 -11.27
C MET A 1 -39.64 -0.51 -10.84
N TRP A 2 -39.60 -1.77 -11.32
CA TRP A 2 -38.53 -2.71 -10.94
C TRP A 2 -37.18 -2.41 -11.63
N LEU A 3 -37.22 -2.03 -12.92
CA LEU A 3 -36.04 -1.65 -13.72
C LEU A 3 -35.31 -0.41 -13.17
N THR A 4 -36.05 0.59 -12.69
CA THR A 4 -35.48 1.79 -12.06
C THR A 4 -34.76 1.46 -10.76
N GLY A 5 -35.24 0.46 -10.00
CA GLY A 5 -34.55 -0.04 -8.80
C GLY A 5 -33.21 -0.72 -9.11
N LEU A 6 -33.14 -1.47 -10.21
CA LEU A 6 -31.88 -2.10 -10.67
C LEU A 6 -30.87 -1.08 -11.20
N LEU A 7 -31.33 -0.05 -11.90
CA LEU A 7 -30.45 1.04 -12.36
C LEU A 7 -29.89 1.85 -11.18
N LEU A 8 -30.72 2.12 -10.16
CA LEU A 8 -30.27 2.79 -8.95
C LEU A 8 -29.27 1.94 -8.14
N LEU A 9 -29.41 0.62 -8.14
CA LEU A 9 -28.45 -0.29 -7.47
C LEU A 9 -27.06 -0.33 -8.12
N GLN A 10 -26.94 0.04 -9.40
CA GLN A 10 -25.64 0.18 -10.07
C GLN A 10 -24.98 1.53 -9.79
N VAL A 11 -25.78 2.58 -9.55
CA VAL A 11 -25.31 3.94 -9.27
C VAL A 11 -25.02 4.14 -7.78
N VAL A 12 -25.78 3.48 -6.91
CA VAL A 12 -25.55 3.49 -5.46
C VAL A 12 -24.38 2.57 -5.16
N GLU A 13 -23.22 3.16 -4.89
CA GLU A 13 -22.07 2.43 -4.38
C GLU A 13 -22.47 1.64 -3.14
N LYS A 14 -22.48 0.31 -3.27
CA LYS A 14 -22.75 -0.59 -2.14
C LYS A 14 -21.81 -0.20 -1.00
N PRO A 15 -22.34 0.12 0.21
CA PRO A 15 -21.48 0.52 1.33
C PRO A 15 -20.45 -0.59 1.54
N SER A 16 -19.18 -0.22 1.42
CA SER A 16 -18.09 -1.18 1.51
C SER A 16 -18.21 -1.91 2.84
N ARG A 17 -17.97 -3.23 2.84
CA ARG A 17 -18.06 -4.02 4.07
C ARG A 17 -16.84 -3.69 4.94
N ILE A 18 -16.95 -2.61 5.73
CA ILE A 18 -15.89 -2.14 6.62
C ILE A 18 -15.80 -3.09 7.82
N ARG A 19 -14.65 -3.73 8.02
CA ARG A 19 -14.42 -4.55 9.23
C ARG A 19 -14.18 -3.64 10.44
N LYS A 20 -14.68 -4.05 11.62
CA LYS A 20 -14.44 -3.32 12.88
C LYS A 20 -12.94 -3.21 13.22
N ARG A 21 -12.11 -4.20 12.85
CA ARG A 21 -10.66 -4.23 13.14
C ARG A 21 -9.82 -4.40 11.86
N PRO A 22 -8.70 -3.67 11.71
CA PRO A 22 -7.77 -3.84 10.58
C PRO A 22 -7.02 -5.18 10.70
N TRP A 23 -6.61 -5.74 9.55
CA TRP A 23 -5.94 -7.05 9.51
C TRP A 23 -4.47 -6.94 9.95
N LEU A 24 -3.71 -6.05 9.33
CA LEU A 24 -2.40 -5.62 9.81
C LEU A 24 -2.61 -4.63 10.97
N PHE A 25 -1.86 -4.76 12.07
CA PHE A 25 -1.96 -3.89 13.26
C PHE A 25 -3.22 -4.06 14.13
N ARG A 26 -3.88 -5.22 14.11
CA ARG A 26 -5.03 -5.54 14.98
C ARG A 26 -4.75 -5.33 16.48
N SER A 27 -3.49 -5.49 16.89
CA SER A 27 -3.00 -5.34 18.28
C SER A 27 -2.15 -4.09 18.51
N SER A 28 -1.76 -3.36 17.46
CA SER A 28 -0.92 -2.17 17.64
C SER A 28 -1.81 -1.00 18.04
N GLN A 29 -1.81 -0.69 19.33
CA GLN A 29 -2.50 0.49 19.84
C GLN A 29 -1.92 1.77 19.23
N ARG A 30 -0.59 1.85 19.10
CA ARG A 30 0.15 3.01 18.60
C ARG A 30 1.27 2.56 17.65
N LEU A 31 1.20 3.01 16.40
CA LEU A 31 2.26 2.81 15.41
C LEU A 31 3.45 3.76 15.61
N PHE A 32 3.19 4.98 16.10
CA PHE A 32 4.23 5.98 16.36
C PHE A 32 4.26 6.41 17.83
N ARG A 33 5.47 6.44 18.42
CA ARG A 33 5.68 6.81 19.84
C ARG A 33 5.50 8.31 20.10
N LYS A 34 5.79 9.17 19.11
CA LYS A 34 5.62 10.63 19.21
C LYS A 34 4.25 11.08 18.67
N ARG A 35 3.53 11.87 19.46
CA ARG A 35 2.25 12.49 19.05
C ARG A 35 2.50 13.78 18.29
N THR A 36 2.60 13.65 16.98
CA THR A 36 2.48 14.79 16.05
C THR A 36 1.22 14.60 15.21
N PRO A 37 0.55 15.68 14.80
CA PRO A 37 -0.62 15.61 13.91
C PRO A 37 -0.33 14.78 12.65
N ALA A 38 0.84 14.98 12.02
CA ALA A 38 1.30 14.17 10.91
C ALA A 38 1.39 12.65 11.23
N ASN A 39 1.85 12.26 12.42
CA ASN A 39 1.91 10.83 12.80
C ASN A 39 0.54 10.22 13.07
N GLY A 40 -0.36 10.99 13.69
CA GLY A 40 -1.75 10.55 13.93
C GLY A 40 -2.50 10.32 12.62
N LEU A 41 -2.35 11.25 11.67
CA LEU A 41 -2.84 11.09 10.30
C LEU A 41 -2.24 9.88 9.59
N THR A 42 -0.92 9.71 9.67
CA THR A 42 -0.23 8.58 9.04
C THR A 42 -0.84 7.26 9.54
N GLU A 43 -1.05 7.15 10.85
CA GLU A 43 -1.65 5.97 11.47
C GLU A 43 -3.12 5.76 11.08
N ALA A 44 -3.89 6.85 10.97
CA ALA A 44 -5.27 6.80 10.50
C ALA A 44 -5.37 6.31 9.04
N LEU A 45 -4.54 6.86 8.15
CA LEU A 45 -4.45 6.49 6.74
C LEU A 45 -4.06 5.02 6.58
N ILE A 46 -2.99 4.58 7.25
CA ILE A 46 -2.56 3.18 7.24
C ILE A 46 -3.71 2.27 7.69
N LYS A 47 -4.34 2.57 8.84
CA LYS A 47 -5.42 1.73 9.37
C LYS A 47 -6.65 1.73 8.47
N GLN A 48 -6.97 2.85 7.81
CA GLN A 48 -8.08 2.95 6.87
C GLN A 48 -7.87 2.04 5.66
N THR A 49 -6.70 2.10 5.02
CA THR A 49 -6.34 1.24 3.87
C THR A 49 -6.49 -0.24 4.21
N PHE A 50 -6.09 -0.66 5.42
CA PHE A 50 -6.24 -2.06 5.85
C PHE A 50 -7.64 -2.43 6.36
N ARG A 51 -8.58 -1.48 6.50
CA ARG A 51 -9.94 -1.71 7.01
C ARG A 51 -10.92 -2.12 5.92
N ASN A 52 -10.70 -1.68 4.68
CA ASN A 52 -11.55 -2.00 3.54
C ASN A 52 -11.24 -3.42 3.02
N GLN A 53 -12.22 -4.30 3.07
CA GLN A 53 -12.04 -5.71 2.66
C GLN A 53 -11.79 -5.85 1.15
N ARG A 54 -12.35 -4.95 0.33
CA ARG A 54 -12.20 -4.99 -1.14
C ARG A 54 -10.78 -4.61 -1.53
N GLU A 55 -10.30 -3.47 -1.03
CA GLU A 55 -8.90 -3.04 -1.24
C GLU A 55 -7.91 -4.07 -0.73
N ARG A 56 -8.15 -4.67 0.45
CA ARG A 56 -7.29 -5.75 0.96
C ARG A 56 -7.14 -6.92 0.00
N LEU A 57 -8.25 -7.37 -0.59
CA LEU A 57 -8.22 -8.47 -1.57
C LEU A 57 -7.41 -8.08 -2.80
N SER A 58 -7.60 -6.86 -3.31
CA SER A 58 -6.80 -6.34 -4.43
C SER A 58 -5.31 -6.30 -4.08
N TYR A 59 -4.93 -5.86 -2.87
CA TYR A 59 -3.52 -5.85 -2.45
C TYR A 59 -2.93 -7.25 -2.38
N VAL A 60 -3.65 -8.22 -1.82
CA VAL A 60 -3.18 -9.62 -1.76
C VAL A 60 -3.05 -10.20 -3.17
N GLN A 61 -4.02 -9.97 -4.05
CA GLN A 61 -3.95 -10.41 -5.45
C GLN A 61 -2.76 -9.78 -6.16
N PHE A 62 -2.52 -8.49 -5.98
CA PHE A 62 -1.37 -7.80 -6.57
C PHE A 62 -0.05 -8.40 -6.08
N ILE A 63 0.11 -8.62 -4.77
CA ILE A 63 1.31 -9.26 -4.21
C ILE A 63 1.52 -10.65 -4.83
N MET A 64 0.47 -11.46 -4.93
CA MET A 64 0.55 -12.80 -5.50
C MET A 64 0.94 -12.76 -6.99
N ILE A 65 0.27 -11.92 -7.79
CA ILE A 65 0.54 -11.77 -9.22
C ILE A 65 1.95 -11.23 -9.45
N SER A 66 2.37 -10.21 -8.69
CA SER A 66 3.72 -9.64 -8.77
C SER A 66 4.79 -10.64 -8.34
N SER A 67 4.54 -11.45 -7.32
CA SER A 67 5.49 -12.49 -6.87
C SER A 67 5.66 -13.58 -7.93
N ILE A 68 4.55 -14.05 -8.52
CA ILE A 68 4.59 -15.03 -9.61
C ILE A 68 5.27 -14.43 -10.86
N GLY A 69 4.92 -13.19 -11.22
CA GLY A 69 5.51 -12.49 -12.36
C GLY A 69 7.01 -12.26 -12.19
N ALA A 70 7.47 -11.92 -10.99
CA ALA A 70 8.89 -11.78 -10.69
C ALA A 70 9.64 -13.13 -10.66
N GLY A 71 8.97 -14.21 -10.24
CA GLY A 71 9.56 -15.56 -10.22
C GLY A 71 9.65 -16.21 -11.61
N LEU A 72 8.70 -15.93 -12.51
CA LEU A 72 8.69 -16.45 -13.88
C LEU A 72 9.52 -15.60 -14.86
N ALA A 73 9.97 -14.41 -14.45
CA ALA A 73 10.73 -13.52 -15.30
C ALA A 73 12.10 -14.14 -15.66
N PRO A 74 12.50 -14.10 -16.95
CA PRO A 74 13.85 -14.48 -17.37
C PRO A 74 14.91 -13.67 -16.62
N GLU A 75 16.01 -14.32 -16.26
CA GLU A 75 17.07 -13.74 -15.41
C GLU A 75 17.59 -12.40 -15.96
N THR A 76 17.69 -12.25 -17.28
CA THR A 76 18.15 -11.04 -17.96
C THR A 76 17.26 -9.81 -17.72
N ILE A 77 15.93 -9.97 -17.70
CA ILE A 77 14.99 -8.84 -17.57
C ILE A 77 14.40 -8.73 -16.15
N ARG A 78 14.76 -9.66 -15.26
CA ARG A 78 14.17 -9.77 -13.93
C ARG A 78 14.37 -8.51 -13.08
N ILE A 79 15.54 -7.89 -13.14
CA ILE A 79 15.83 -6.63 -12.43
C ILE A 79 14.90 -5.52 -12.94
N ILE A 80 14.70 -5.42 -14.26
CA ILE A 80 13.83 -4.42 -14.88
C ILE A 80 12.38 -4.66 -14.46
N VAL A 81 11.89 -5.90 -14.53
CA VAL A 81 10.54 -6.29 -14.10
C VAL A 81 10.33 -5.96 -12.63
N TRP A 82 11.32 -6.24 -11.79
CA TRP A 82 11.26 -6.00 -10.36
C TRP A 82 11.22 -4.49 -10.02
N VAL A 83 12.04 -3.66 -10.69
CA VAL A 83 11.98 -2.20 -10.57
C VAL A 83 10.63 -1.66 -11.06
N ALA A 84 10.10 -2.20 -12.16
CA ALA A 84 8.80 -1.80 -12.70
C ALA A 84 7.66 -2.12 -11.72
N ILE A 85 7.68 -3.30 -11.08
CA ILE A 85 6.73 -3.68 -10.03
C ILE A 85 6.83 -2.73 -8.83
N ALA A 86 8.05 -2.39 -8.39
CA ALA A 86 8.27 -1.46 -7.28
C ALA A 86 7.67 -0.07 -7.57
N CYS A 87 7.91 0.45 -8.77
CA CYS A 87 7.36 1.71 -9.25
C CYS A 87 5.83 1.67 -9.29
N LEU A 88 5.26 0.65 -9.95
CA LEU A 88 3.82 0.48 -10.10
C LEU A 88 3.12 0.38 -8.75
N LEU A 89 3.68 -0.40 -7.82
CA LEU A 89 3.15 -0.55 -6.47
C LEU A 89 3.19 0.76 -5.69
N THR A 90 4.27 1.53 -5.79
CA THR A 90 4.40 2.83 -5.11
C THR A 90 3.38 3.84 -5.62
N LEU A 91 3.19 3.91 -6.94
CA LEU A 91 2.17 4.76 -7.56
C LEU A 91 0.76 4.35 -7.14
N TRP A 92 0.50 3.05 -7.13
CA TRP A 92 -0.81 2.53 -6.76
C TRP A 92 -1.14 2.81 -5.29
N VAL A 93 -0.19 2.58 -4.38
CA VAL A 93 -0.34 2.92 -2.95
C VAL A 93 -0.54 4.43 -2.78
N LYS A 94 0.22 5.27 -3.48
CA LYS A 94 0.06 6.74 -3.46
C LYS A 94 -1.37 7.15 -3.85
N MET A 95 -1.94 6.52 -4.88
CA MET A 95 -3.31 6.79 -5.32
C MET A 95 -4.35 6.41 -4.25
N ASN A 96 -4.26 5.19 -3.70
CA ASN A 96 -5.18 4.72 -2.66
C ASN A 96 -5.09 5.57 -1.37
N VAL A 97 -3.88 5.98 -0.96
CA VAL A 97 -3.70 6.83 0.22
C VAL A 97 -4.29 8.23 -0.01
N LYS A 98 -4.14 8.79 -1.22
CA LYS A 98 -4.77 10.07 -1.58
C LYS A 98 -6.30 9.99 -1.57
N GLU A 99 -6.87 8.91 -2.10
CA GLU A 99 -8.31 8.64 -2.02
C GLU A 99 -8.74 8.50 -0.56
N GLY A 100 -7.94 7.81 0.25
CA GLY A 100 -8.16 7.68 1.69
C GLY A 100 -8.25 9.03 2.40
N LEU A 101 -7.38 9.98 2.05
CA LEU A 101 -7.37 11.35 2.60
C LEU A 101 -8.67 12.11 2.30
N GLN A 102 -9.36 11.80 1.20
CA GLN A 102 -10.63 12.43 0.84
C GLN A 102 -11.83 11.88 1.61
N ALA A 103 -11.62 10.88 2.48
CA ALA A 103 -12.71 10.27 3.22
C ALA A 103 -13.44 11.28 4.13
N PRO A 104 -14.78 11.19 4.24
CA PRO A 104 -15.61 12.18 4.94
C PRO A 104 -15.17 12.47 6.38
N PHE A 105 -14.65 11.45 7.07
CA PHE A 105 -14.22 11.59 8.46
C PHE A 105 -12.88 12.31 8.64
N LEU A 106 -11.98 12.29 7.64
CA LEU A 106 -10.72 13.03 7.69
C LEU A 106 -10.92 14.51 7.36
N ARG A 107 -11.95 14.83 6.57
CA ARG A 107 -12.34 16.22 6.27
C ARG A 107 -12.89 16.98 7.49
N LEU A 108 -13.32 16.27 8.54
CA LEU A 108 -13.80 16.89 9.78
C LEU A 108 -12.67 17.47 10.66
N PHE A 109 -11.42 17.08 10.40
CA PHE A 109 -10.28 17.57 11.16
C PHE A 109 -9.64 18.76 10.44
N PHE A 110 -9.46 19.89 11.16
CA PHE A 110 -8.70 21.04 10.68
C PHE A 110 -7.22 20.68 10.66
N LEU A 111 -6.71 20.35 9.48
CA LEU A 111 -5.36 19.88 9.28
C LEU A 111 -4.62 20.81 8.33
N GLU A 112 -3.44 21.24 8.77
CA GLU A 112 -2.52 22.04 7.98
C GLU A 112 -2.04 21.24 6.75
N ASP A 113 -1.90 21.90 5.61
CA ASP A 113 -1.59 21.20 4.35
C ASP A 113 -0.19 20.57 4.37
N TRP A 114 0.74 21.17 5.11
CA TRP A 114 2.07 20.61 5.34
C TRP A 114 2.03 19.27 6.08
N ASP A 115 1.15 19.13 7.08
CA ASP A 115 0.99 17.90 7.85
C ASP A 115 0.34 16.78 7.03
N LYS A 116 -0.60 17.13 6.13
CA LYS A 116 -1.21 16.18 5.20
C LYS A 116 -0.15 15.59 4.26
N ILE A 117 0.69 16.44 3.67
CA ILE A 117 1.74 16.01 2.74
C ILE A 117 2.73 15.08 3.45
N GLN A 118 3.18 15.45 4.66
CA GLN A 118 4.08 14.60 5.44
C GLN A 118 3.44 13.25 5.80
N ALA A 119 2.16 13.25 6.18
CA ALA A 119 1.45 12.02 6.53
C ALA A 119 1.23 11.09 5.34
N VAL A 120 0.91 11.63 4.17
CA VAL A 120 0.80 10.85 2.92
C VAL A 120 2.16 10.25 2.57
N ARG A 121 3.24 11.05 2.58
CA ARG A 121 4.59 10.55 2.28
C ARG A 121 4.98 9.40 3.19
N LYS A 122 4.73 9.58 4.50
CA LYS A 122 5.09 8.58 5.51
C LYS A 122 4.25 7.32 5.40
N SER A 123 2.95 7.43 5.15
CA SER A 123 2.06 6.28 5.00
C SER A 123 2.38 5.48 3.73
N VAL A 124 2.61 6.15 2.60
CA VAL A 124 3.04 5.49 1.35
C VAL A 124 4.34 4.72 1.57
N PHE A 125 5.34 5.32 2.21
CA PHE A 125 6.60 4.64 2.50
C PHE A 125 6.40 3.35 3.31
N TRP A 126 5.66 3.42 4.42
CA TRP A 126 5.42 2.27 5.29
C TRP A 126 4.58 1.19 4.61
N ILE A 127 3.53 1.56 3.88
CA ILE A 127 2.67 0.61 3.16
C ILE A 127 3.47 -0.05 2.04
N SER A 128 4.14 0.72 1.18
CA SER A 128 4.94 0.18 0.08
C SER A 128 6.05 -0.74 0.56
N SER A 129 6.75 -0.39 1.65
CA SER A 129 7.80 -1.25 2.22
C SER A 129 7.25 -2.60 2.69
N VAL A 130 6.11 -2.61 3.38
CA VAL A 130 5.46 -3.84 3.85
C VAL A 130 4.97 -4.70 2.68
N LEU A 131 4.43 -4.09 1.63
CA LEU A 131 3.91 -4.83 0.46
C LEU A 131 5.03 -5.35 -0.45
N PHE A 132 6.15 -4.62 -0.53
CA PHE A 132 7.27 -4.99 -1.41
C PHE A 132 8.16 -6.07 -0.80
N ALA A 133 8.27 -6.12 0.53
CA ALA A 133 9.05 -7.13 1.24
C ALA A 133 8.76 -8.59 0.79
N PRO A 134 7.50 -9.07 0.73
CA PRO A 134 7.21 -10.43 0.28
C PRO A 134 7.51 -10.64 -1.22
N ILE A 135 7.30 -9.63 -2.06
CA ILE A 135 7.58 -9.71 -3.51
C ILE A 135 9.08 -9.86 -3.75
N SER A 136 9.90 -9.08 -3.04
CA SER A 136 11.36 -9.16 -3.13
C SER A 136 11.89 -10.51 -2.64
N LEU A 137 11.35 -11.01 -1.54
CA LEU A 137 11.73 -12.32 -1.00
C LEU A 137 11.36 -13.45 -1.98
N ALA A 138 10.17 -13.41 -2.57
CA ALA A 138 9.72 -14.39 -3.57
C ALA A 138 10.60 -14.38 -4.83
N ALA A 139 10.97 -13.19 -5.31
CA ALA A 139 11.91 -13.06 -6.41
C ALA A 139 13.26 -13.69 -6.02
N GLU A 140 13.89 -13.25 -4.93
CA GLU A 140 15.28 -13.61 -4.62
C GLU A 140 15.49 -15.06 -4.20
N VAL A 141 14.54 -15.67 -3.50
CA VAL A 141 14.57 -17.12 -3.24
C VAL A 141 14.59 -17.92 -4.55
N ALA A 142 13.92 -17.44 -5.60
CA ALA A 142 13.90 -18.10 -6.90
C ALA A 142 15.24 -18.00 -7.67
N SER A 143 16.10 -17.01 -7.38
CA SER A 143 17.43 -16.88 -8.03
C SER A 143 18.58 -17.45 -7.21
N PHE A 144 18.62 -17.18 -5.90
CA PHE A 144 19.80 -17.41 -5.07
C PHE A 144 19.58 -18.46 -3.97
N GLY A 145 18.43 -19.14 -3.95
CA GLY A 145 18.09 -20.14 -2.93
C GLY A 145 18.11 -19.55 -1.53
N TRP A 146 18.91 -20.12 -0.62
CA TRP A 146 19.00 -19.68 0.78
C TRP A 146 19.67 -18.30 0.94
N ALA A 147 20.59 -17.92 0.05
CA ALA A 147 21.25 -16.62 0.10
C ALA A 147 20.30 -15.46 -0.27
N GLY A 148 19.27 -15.75 -1.07
CA GLY A 148 18.22 -14.79 -1.44
C GLY A 148 17.32 -14.38 -0.27
N ILE A 149 17.30 -15.13 0.83
CA ILE A 149 16.50 -14.80 2.03
C ILE A 149 17.06 -13.56 2.75
N VAL A 150 18.37 -13.31 2.67
CA VAL A 150 19.04 -12.18 3.33
C VAL A 150 19.23 -11.00 2.38
N LEU A 151 19.57 -11.25 1.12
CA LEU A 151 19.69 -10.20 0.10
C LEU A 151 18.32 -9.62 -0.30
N GLY A 152 17.27 -10.46 -0.28
CA GLY A 152 15.88 -10.14 -0.64
C GLY A 152 15.33 -8.91 0.03
N PRO A 153 15.31 -8.90 1.37
CA PRO A 153 14.85 -7.76 2.15
C PRO A 153 15.72 -6.51 1.97
N LEU A 154 17.03 -6.66 1.77
CA LEU A 154 17.97 -5.54 1.65
C LEU A 154 17.84 -4.83 0.30
N ALA A 155 17.85 -5.57 -0.80
CA ALA A 155 17.58 -5.02 -2.13
C ALA A 155 16.15 -4.46 -2.19
N GLY A 156 15.19 -5.21 -1.64
CA GLY A 156 13.80 -4.79 -1.45
C GLY A 156 13.67 -3.41 -0.79
N ALA A 157 14.33 -3.23 0.35
CA ALA A 157 14.34 -1.98 1.08
C ALA A 157 15.05 -0.86 0.30
N ALA A 158 16.16 -1.16 -0.38
CA ALA A 158 16.88 -0.18 -1.19
C ALA A 158 16.04 0.34 -2.37
N ALA A 159 15.36 -0.54 -3.11
CA ALA A 159 14.51 -0.11 -4.21
C ALA A 159 13.23 0.57 -3.76
N ALA A 160 12.63 0.14 -2.65
CA ALA A 160 11.52 0.86 -2.04
C ALA A 160 11.96 2.25 -1.57
N PHE A 161 13.18 2.40 -1.06
CA PHE A 161 13.75 3.70 -0.69
C PHE A 161 13.97 4.58 -1.92
N ILE A 162 14.59 4.05 -2.99
CA ILE A 162 14.85 4.78 -4.24
C ILE A 162 13.53 5.20 -4.91
N ALA A 163 12.57 4.28 -5.04
CA ALA A 163 11.25 4.57 -5.59
C ALA A 163 10.48 5.58 -4.72
N SER A 164 10.54 5.44 -3.40
CA SER A 164 9.93 6.42 -2.50
C SER A 164 10.53 7.81 -2.74
N GLN A 165 11.85 7.95 -2.83
CA GLN A 165 12.50 9.24 -3.06
C GLN A 165 12.11 9.84 -4.42
N LEU A 166 12.15 9.04 -5.50
CA LEU A 166 11.84 9.50 -6.86
C LEU A 166 10.38 9.90 -7.07
N PHE A 167 9.43 9.23 -6.39
CA PHE A 167 8.00 9.49 -6.57
C PHE A 167 7.38 10.38 -5.50
N THR A 168 8.15 10.78 -4.47
CA THR A 168 7.73 11.77 -3.46
C THR A 168 8.36 13.15 -3.61
N THR A 169 9.26 13.35 -4.57
CA THR A 169 9.47 14.69 -5.14
C THR A 169 8.22 15.08 -5.91
N TRP A 170 7.54 16.09 -5.40
CA TRP A 170 6.49 16.81 -6.10
C TRP A 170 7.11 17.97 -6.86
#